data_AF-A0A959CEY5-F1
#
_entry.id   AF-A0A959CEY5-F1
#
_cell.length_a   1.000
_cell.length_b   1.000
_cell.length_c   1.000
_cell.angle_alpha   90.00
_cell.angle_beta   90.00
_cell.angle_gamma   90.00
#
_symmetry.space_group_name_H-M   'P 1'
#
loop_
_entity.id
_entity.type
_entity.pdbx_description
1 polymer ?
#
loop_
_entity_poly.entity_id
_entity_poly.type
_entity_poly.pdbx_seq_one_letter_code
_entity_poly.pdbx_strand_id
1 'polypeptide(L)' 'MPVVTPLPPDHDPEVAALATFFNETLGFCPNSVLTMQRRPAIAKAFIMLNKAVMENKGRVTSDLKRLIGYV' A
#
# COMPACT_ATOMS: atom_id res chain seq x y z
N MET A 1 -8.90 14.30 10.74
CA MET A 1 -9.95 13.90 9.78
C MET A 1 -9.32 13.75 8.41
N PRO A 2 -9.68 12.74 7.61
CA PRO A 2 -9.15 12.61 6.26
C PRO A 2 -9.65 13.79 5.41
N VAL A 3 -8.76 14.42 4.66
CA VAL A 3 -9.13 15.50 3.70
C VAL A 3 -10.05 14.94 2.60
N VAL A 4 -9.91 13.65 2.31
CA VAL A 4 -10.70 12.92 1.32
C VAL A 4 -11.18 11.62 1.95
N THR A 5 -12.48 11.36 1.92
CA THR A 5 -13.06 10.13 2.49
C THR A 5 -12.53 8.87 1.77
N PRO A 6 -12.03 7.85 2.48
CA PRO A 6 -11.63 6.58 1.86
C PRO A 6 -12.77 5.94 1.05
N LEU A 7 -12.45 5.38 -0.12
CA LEU A 7 -13.40 4.53 -0.85
C LEU A 7 -13.44 3.12 -0.23
N PRO A 8 -14.50 2.33 -0.49
CA PRO A 8 -14.56 0.93 -0.08
C PRO A 8 -13.37 0.11 -0.63
N PRO A 9 -12.85 -0.88 0.11
CA PRO A 9 -11.74 -1.72 -0.34
C PRO A 9 -11.99 -2.51 -1.63
N ASP A 10 -13.25 -2.77 -1.95
CA ASP A 10 -13.74 -3.51 -3.12
C ASP A 10 -14.13 -2.60 -4.31
N HIS A 11 -13.81 -1.30 -4.24
CA HIS A 11 -14.18 -0.33 -5.28
C HIS A 11 -13.54 -0.62 -6.66
N ASP A 12 -12.27 -1.01 -6.70
CA ASP A 12 -11.57 -1.46 -7.92
C ASP A 12 -11.04 -2.88 -7.72
N PRO A 13 -11.50 -3.89 -8.49
CA PRO A 13 -11.13 -5.29 -8.30
C PRO A 13 -9.62 -5.55 -8.45
N GLU A 14 -8.94 -4.85 -9.34
CA GLU A 14 -7.50 -5.02 -9.55
C GLU A 14 -6.70 -4.38 -8.40
N VAL A 15 -7.11 -3.20 -7.93
CA VAL A 15 -6.50 -2.58 -6.75
C VAL A 15 -6.75 -3.44 -5.50
N ALA A 16 -7.96 -3.98 -5.34
CA ALA A 16 -8.29 -4.88 -4.24
C ALA A 16 -7.38 -6.13 -4.25
N ALA A 17 -7.21 -6.76 -5.41
CA ALA A 17 -6.31 -7.90 -5.57
C ALA A 17 -4.85 -7.53 -5.26
N LEU A 18 -4.37 -6.38 -5.73
CA LEU A 18 -3.00 -5.90 -5.45
C LEU A 18 -2.79 -5.53 -3.97
N ALA A 19 -3.82 -4.97 -3.33
CA ALA A 19 -3.79 -4.51 -1.94
C ALA A 19 -3.77 -5.66 -0.92
N THR A 20 -4.08 -6.89 -1.33
CA THR A 20 -3.89 -8.10 -0.50
C THR A 20 -2.48 -8.22 0.08
N PHE A 21 -1.48 -7.69 -0.63
CA PHE A 21 -0.10 -7.56 -0.16
C PHE A 21 0.03 -6.85 1.19
N PHE A 22 -0.79 -5.84 1.44
CA PHE A 22 -0.78 -5.14 2.72
C PHE A 22 -1.39 -5.98 3.84
N ASN A 23 -2.22 -6.98 3.54
CA ASN A 23 -2.76 -7.85 4.59
C ASN A 23 -1.66 -8.75 5.19
N GLU A 24 -0.66 -9.14 4.40
CA GLU A 24 0.49 -9.90 4.90
C GLU A 24 1.35 -9.08 5.88
N THR A 25 1.42 -7.76 5.68
CA THR A 25 2.36 -6.88 6.42
C THR A 25 1.69 -6.02 7.48
N LEU A 26 0.47 -5.56 7.24
CA LEU A 26 -0.30 -4.62 8.06
C LEU A 26 -1.63 -5.21 8.55
N GLY A 27 -2.12 -6.30 7.94
CA GLY A 27 -3.43 -6.90 8.25
C GLY A 27 -4.63 -6.18 7.63
N PHE A 28 -4.43 -5.07 6.91
CA PHE A 28 -5.49 -4.31 6.24
C PHE A 28 -4.95 -3.45 5.09
N CYS A 29 -5.85 -3.03 4.19
CA CYS A 29 -5.54 -2.05 3.15
C CYS A 29 -5.55 -0.62 3.75
N PRO A 30 -4.46 0.16 3.62
CA PRO A 30 -4.36 1.46 4.26
C PRO A 30 -5.25 2.52 3.61
N ASN A 31 -5.73 3.48 4.42
CA ASN A 31 -6.57 4.59 3.96
C ASN A 31 -5.93 5.40 2.83
N SER A 32 -4.60 5.52 2.77
CA SER A 32 -3.90 6.18 1.65
C SER A 32 -4.24 5.52 0.31
N VAL A 33 -4.17 4.20 0.24
CA VAL A 33 -4.54 3.43 -0.97
C VAL A 33 -6.04 3.57 -1.24
N LEU A 34 -6.89 3.45 -0.23
CA LEU A 34 -8.35 3.62 -0.37
C LEU A 34 -8.75 5.01 -0.88
N THR A 35 -8.00 6.06 -0.53
CA THR A 35 -8.25 7.40 -1.08
C THR A 35 -7.71 7.54 -2.50
N MET A 36 -6.53 6.98 -2.80
CA MET A 36 -5.92 6.94 -4.12
C MET A 36 -6.74 6.16 -5.16
N GLN A 37 -7.59 5.21 -4.73
CA GLN A 37 -8.46 4.42 -5.62
C GLN A 37 -9.37 5.26 -6.54
N ARG A 38 -9.62 6.54 -6.20
CA ARG A 38 -10.26 7.50 -7.12
C ARG A 38 -9.54 7.66 -8.45
N ARG A 39 -8.24 7.36 -8.48
CA ARG A 39 -7.38 7.30 -9.66
C ARG A 39 -6.66 5.96 -9.64
N PRO A 40 -7.29 4.88 -10.14
CA PRO A 40 -6.77 3.51 -9.99
C PRO A 40 -5.33 3.34 -10.49
N ALA A 41 -4.96 4.01 -11.58
CA ALA A 41 -3.59 3.98 -12.08
C ALA A 41 -2.54 4.47 -11.05
N ILE A 42 -2.88 5.47 -10.23
CA ILE A 42 -2.02 5.98 -9.16
C ILE A 42 -1.92 4.94 -8.04
N ALA A 43 -3.06 4.39 -7.61
CA ALA A 43 -3.09 3.37 -6.57
C ALA A 43 -2.24 2.14 -6.98
N LYS A 44 -2.40 1.64 -8.21
CA LYS A 44 -1.64 0.51 -8.74
C LYS A 44 -0.13 0.80 -8.77
N ALA A 45 0.28 1.95 -9.30
CA ALA A 45 1.68 2.35 -9.34
C ALA A 45 2.29 2.46 -7.92
N PHE A 46 1.55 3.05 -6.98
CA PHE A 46 1.99 3.19 -5.60
C PHE A 46 2.14 1.83 -4.90
N ILE A 47 1.21 0.89 -5.12
CA ILE A 47 1.30 -0.47 -4.57
C ILE A 47 2.53 -1.19 -5.14
N MET A 48 2.76 -1.10 -6.45
CA MET A 48 3.92 -1.72 -7.09
C MET A 48 5.24 -1.14 -6.56
N LEU A 49 5.29 0.17 -6.31
CA LEU A 49 6.44 0.81 -5.66
C LEU A 49 6.66 0.23 -4.25
N ASN A 50 5.62 0.12 -3.44
CA ASN A 50 5.72 -0.46 -2.09
C ASN A 50 6.24 -1.91 -2.14
N LYS A 51 5.73 -2.73 -3.06
CA LYS A 51 6.22 -4.10 -3.27
C LYS A 51 7.71 -4.13 -3.62
N ALA A 52 8.13 -3.28 -4.57
CA ALA A 52 9.53 -3.18 -4.99
C ALA A 52 10.45 -2.73 -3.83
N VAL A 53 10.01 -1.77 -3.02
CA VAL A 53 10.76 -1.31 -1.84
C VAL A 53 10.85 -2.41 -0.78
N MET A 54 9.77 -3.14 -0.54
CA MET A 54 9.72 -4.18 0.49
C MET A 54 10.45 -5.46 0.10
N GLU A 55 10.77 -5.67 -1.18
CA GLU A 55 11.57 -6.81 -1.63
C GLU A 55 13.01 -6.76 -1.03
N ASN A 56 13.42 -7.84 -0.37
CA ASN A 56 14.71 -7.91 0.31
C ASN A 56 15.78 -8.55 -0.57
N LYS A 57 16.46 -7.72 -1.38
CA LYS A 57 17.56 -8.14 -2.28
C LYS A 57 18.97 -7.86 -1.72
N GLY A 58 19.10 -7.33 -0.51
CA GLY A 58 20.40 -6.86 0.01
C GLY A 58 20.46 -6.72 1.52
N ARG A 59 21.34 -5.85 2.00
CA ARG A 59 21.66 -5.68 3.44
C ARG A 59 20.59 -4.95 4.25
N VAL A 60 19.58 -4.35 3.60
CA VAL A 60 18.52 -3.59 4.27
C VAL A 60 17.35 -4.54 4.54
N THR A 61 17.15 -4.90 5.81
CA THR A 61 16.08 -5.79 6.25
C THR A 61 14.71 -5.11 6.22
N SER A 62 13.63 -5.90 6.21
CA SER A 62 12.26 -5.36 6.33
C SER A 62 12.10 -4.49 7.58
N ASP A 63 12.71 -4.88 8.70
CA ASP A 63 12.58 -4.15 9.97
C ASP A 63 13.27 -2.79 9.90
N LEU A 64 14.43 -2.71 9.25
CA LEU A 64 15.11 -1.43 9.02
C LEU A 64 14.31 -0.53 8.06
N LYS A 65 13.72 -1.08 6.99
CA LYS A 65 12.84 -0.31 6.09
C LYS A 65 11.64 0.27 6.84
N ARG A 66 11.03 -0.53 7.72
CA ARG A 66 9.90 -0.11 8.55
C ARG A 66 10.30 0.94 9.57
N LEU A 67 11.49 0.80 10.18
CA LEU A 67 12.03 1.82 11.08
C LEU A 67 12.21 3.16 10.36
N ILE A 68 12.77 3.16 9.15
CA ILE A 68 12.91 4.37 8.33
C ILE A 68 11.55 4.98 7.98
N GLY A 69 10.55 4.16 7.67
CA GLY A 69 9.19 4.65 7.38
C GLY A 69 8.44 5.18 8.61
N TYR A 70 8.91 4.87 9.81
CA TYR A 70 8.32 5.35 11.08
C TYR A 70 8.91 6.68 11.54
N VAL A 71 10.21 6.91 11.29
CA VAL A 71 10.94 8.14 11.66
C VAL A 71 10.63 9.26 10.67
#